data_AF-A0ABD6T605-F1
#
_entry.id   AF-A0ABD6T605-F1
#
_cell.length_a   1.000
_cell.length_b   1.000
_cell.length_c   1.000
_cell.angle_alpha   90.00
_cell.angle_beta   90.00
_cell.angle_gamma   90.00
#
_symmetry.space_group_name_H-M   'P 1'
#
loop_
_entity.id
_entity.type
_entity.pdbx_description
1 polymer ?
#
loop_
_entity_poly.entity_id
_entity_poly.type
_entity_poly.pdbx_seq_one_letter_code
_entity_poly.pdbx_strand_id
1 'polypeptide(L)' 'ESQKELAEKSKLAIAESGMFKDPIVTEIRSAAPFYEAEEYHQHFYKKNPEKYAQERKESGREDFIKSNWKKN' A
#
# COMPACT_ATOMS: atom_id res chain seq x y z
N GLU A 1 -16.54 15.67 -3.61
CA GLU A 1 -15.27 16.16 -4.20
C GLU A 1 -14.25 16.40 -3.10
N SER A 2 -13.49 15.39 -2.68
CA SER A 2 -12.47 15.57 -1.63
C SER A 2 -11.41 14.47 -1.66
N GLN A 3 -11.81 13.20 -1.79
CA GLN A 3 -10.85 12.08 -1.78
C GLN A 3 -9.88 12.11 -2.96
N LYS A 4 -10.35 12.42 -4.17
CA LYS A 4 -9.50 12.51 -5.37
C LYS A 4 -8.45 13.60 -5.22
N GLU A 5 -8.86 14.82 -4.87
CA GLU A 5 -7.96 15.96 -4.66
C GLU A 5 -6.92 15.68 -3.55
N LEU A 6 -7.35 15.09 -2.43
CA LEU A 6 -6.44 14.69 -1.35
C LEU A 6 -5.45 13.62 -1.77
N ALA A 7 -5.89 12.61 -2.54
CA ALA A 7 -5.02 11.57 -3.07
C ALA A 7 -4.00 12.12 -4.06
N GLU A 8 -4.41 13.01 -4.96
CA GLU A 8 -3.51 13.66 -5.93
C GLU A 8 -2.49 14.54 -5.22
N LYS A 9 -2.93 15.34 -4.24
CA LYS A 9 -2.02 16.16 -3.42
C LYS A 9 -1.01 15.30 -2.66
N SER A 10 -1.45 14.20 -2.07
CA SER A 10 -0.55 13.27 -1.35
C SER A 10 0.45 12.60 -2.30
N LYS A 11 0.01 12.21 -3.50
CA LYS A 11 0.89 11.61 -4.53
C LYS A 11 1.96 12.60 -4.98
N LEU A 12 1.57 13.85 -5.25
CA LEU A 12 2.51 14.91 -5.63
C LEU A 12 3.51 15.20 -4.51
N ALA A 13 3.05 15.33 -3.27
CA ALA A 13 3.94 15.57 -2.12
C ALA A 13 5.02 14.48 -1.97
N ILE A 14 4.67 13.20 -2.17
CA ILE A 14 5.65 12.11 -2.13
C ILE A 14 6.57 12.16 -3.34
N ALA A 15 6.04 12.39 -4.56
CA ALA A 15 6.86 12.47 -5.77
C ALA A 15 7.89 13.61 -5.70
N GLU A 16 7.53 14.74 -5.09
CA GLU A 16 8.40 15.91 -4.94
C GLU A 16 9.33 15.83 -3.72
N SER A 17 9.06 14.94 -2.76
CA SER A 17 9.85 14.81 -1.52
C SER A 17 11.29 14.31 -1.73
N GLY A 18 11.59 13.74 -2.90
CA GLY A 18 12.86 13.05 -3.16
C GLY A 18 13.02 11.72 -2.40
N MET A 19 11.97 11.24 -1.71
CA MET A 19 11.97 9.95 -1.01
C MET A 19 12.20 8.77 -1.96
N PHE A 20 11.67 8.86 -3.18
CA PHE A 20 11.87 7.86 -4.23
C PHE A 20 12.61 8.47 -5.41
N LYS A 21 13.57 7.71 -5.96
CA LYS A 21 14.23 8.06 -7.22
C LYS A 21 13.35 7.76 -8.42
N ASP A 22 12.55 6.71 -8.32
CA ASP A 22 11.65 6.27 -9.37
C ASP A 22 10.29 6.99 -9.27
N PRO A 23 9.58 7.20 -10.40
CA PRO A 23 8.28 7.86 -10.41
C PRO A 23 7.20 7.12 -9.60
N ILE A 24 6.28 7.87 -8.98
CA ILE A 24 5.10 7.29 -8.33
C ILE A 24 4.03 6.95 -9.37
N VAL A 25 3.85 5.65 -9.64
CA VAL A 25 2.95 5.15 -10.70
C VAL A 25 1.52 4.83 -10.24
N THR A 26 1.19 5.01 -8.95
CA THR A 26 -0.15 4.70 -8.40
C THR A 26 -1.26 5.43 -9.14
N GLU A 27 -2.24 4.70 -9.67
CA GLU A 27 -3.41 5.24 -10.35
C GLU A 27 -4.43 5.83 -9.36
N ILE A 28 -5.02 6.98 -9.72
CA ILE A 28 -6.14 7.60 -8.99
C ILE A 28 -7.32 7.62 -9.94
N ARG A 29 -8.32 6.78 -9.66
CA ARG A 29 -9.49 6.57 -10.52
C ARG A 29 -10.77 6.57 -9.70
N SER A 30 -11.90 6.82 -10.36
CA SER A 30 -13.22 6.71 -9.74
C SER A 30 -13.46 5.28 -9.23
N ALA A 31 -14.16 5.15 -8.11
CA ALA A 31 -14.58 3.85 -7.61
C ALA A 31 -15.46 3.13 -8.65
N ALA A 32 -15.18 1.86 -8.86
CA ALA A 32 -15.97 0.96 -9.70
C ALA A 32 -16.76 -0.01 -8.79
N PRO A 33 -17.69 -0.81 -9.34
CA PRO A 33 -18.33 -1.88 -8.57
C PRO A 33 -17.27 -2.74 -7.86
N PHE A 34 -17.46 -2.95 -6.56
CA PHE A 34 -16.58 -3.77 -5.73
C PHE A 34 -17.25 -5.12 -5.48
N TYR A 35 -16.58 -6.20 -5.86
CA TYR A 35 -17.01 -7.56 -5.59
C TYR A 35 -16.17 -8.10 -4.44
N GLU A 36 -16.85 -8.52 -3.38
CA GLU A 36 -16.19 -9.06 -2.21
C GLU A 36 -15.47 -10.36 -2.55
N ALA A 37 -14.21 -10.49 -2.10
CA ALA A 37 -13.46 -11.74 -2.23
C ALA A 37 -14.03 -12.81 -1.28
N GLU A 38 -13.74 -14.07 -1.59
CA GLU A 38 -14.21 -15.23 -0.82
C GLU A 38 -13.83 -15.14 0.67
N GLU A 39 -14.65 -15.73 1.54
CA GLU A 39 -14.50 -15.65 3.01
C GLU A 39 -13.11 -16.08 3.52
N TYR A 40 -12.45 -17.02 2.84
CA TYR A 40 -11.11 -17.45 3.26
C TYR A 40 -10.03 -16.37 3.03
N HIS A 41 -10.25 -15.43 2.11
CA HIS A 41 -9.38 -14.27 1.93
C HIS A 41 -9.60 -13.20 3.01
N GLN A 42 -10.82 -13.13 3.56
CA GLN A 42 -11.16 -12.14 4.58
C GLN A 42 -10.38 -12.40 5.86
N HIS A 43 -9.77 -11.33 6.39
CA HIS A 43 -8.95 -11.38 7.60
C HIS A 43 -7.83 -12.43 7.59
N PHE A 44 -7.26 -12.76 6.42
CA PHE A 44 -6.22 -13.77 6.28
C PHE A 44 -5.06 -13.59 7.29
N TYR A 45 -4.59 -12.36 7.49
CA TYR A 45 -3.51 -12.05 8.45
C TYR A 45 -3.86 -12.38 9.92
N LYS A 46 -5.15 -12.41 10.27
CA LYS A 46 -5.63 -12.84 11.61
C LYS A 46 -5.86 -14.34 11.67
N LYS A 47 -6.43 -14.93 10.61
CA LYS A 47 -6.75 -16.36 10.53
C LYS A 47 -5.50 -17.24 10.38
N ASN A 48 -4.45 -16.74 9.73
CA ASN A 48 -3.20 -17.46 9.46
C ASN A 48 -1.98 -16.56 9.76
N PRO A 49 -1.74 -16.19 11.03
CA PRO A 49 -0.71 -15.19 11.39
C PRO A 49 0.71 -15.64 11.04
N GLU A 50 1.04 -16.92 11.22
CA GLU A 50 2.37 -17.48 10.90
C GLU A 50 2.65 -17.43 9.40
N LYS A 51 1.71 -17.92 8.59
CA LYS A 51 1.82 -17.88 7.13
C LYS A 51 1.90 -16.46 6.60
N TYR A 52 1.07 -15.55 7.11
CA TYR A 52 1.15 -14.13 6.76
C TYR A 52 2.51 -13.52 7.12
N ALA A 53 3.06 -13.82 8.31
CA ALA A 53 4.37 -13.32 8.71
C ALA A 53 5.49 -13.85 7.81
N GLN A 54 5.43 -15.13 7.42
CA GLN A 54 6.35 -15.73 6.48
C GLN A 54 6.29 -15.06 5.11
N GLU A 55 5.10 -15.00 4.49
CA GLU A 55 4.90 -14.36 3.17
C GLU A 55 5.34 -12.90 3.17
N ARG A 56 5.04 -12.19 4.26
CA ARG A 56 5.45 -10.78 4.43
C ARG A 56 6.96 -10.62 4.51
N LYS A 57 7.67 -11.52 5.18
CA LYS A 57 9.14 -11.54 5.21
C LYS A 57 9.70 -11.85 3.82
N GLU A 58 9.16 -12.87 3.15
CA GLU A 58 9.61 -13.32 1.82
C GLU A 58 9.33 -12.28 0.71
N SER A 59 8.27 -11.49 0.85
CA SER A 59 7.93 -10.43 -0.12
C SER A 59 8.92 -9.26 -0.19
N GLY A 60 9.89 -9.18 0.75
CA GLY A 60 10.79 -8.03 0.90
C GLY A 60 10.11 -6.76 1.42
N ARG A 61 8.79 -6.81 1.70
CA ARG A 61 8.01 -5.66 2.17
C ARG A 61 8.57 -5.07 3.47
N GLU A 62 9.01 -5.92 4.40
CA GLU A 62 9.61 -5.47 5.66
C GLU A 62 10.86 -4.62 5.44
N ASP A 63 11.77 -5.08 4.59
CA ASP A 63 13.03 -4.39 4.32
C ASP A 63 12.82 -3.12 3.50
N PHE A 64 11.87 -3.15 2.56
CA PHE A 64 11.46 -1.97 1.81
C PHE A 64 10.92 -0.87 2.73
N ILE A 65 10.02 -1.21 3.67
CA ILE A 65 9.47 -0.24 4.63
C ILE A 65 10.57 0.33 5.51
N LYS A 66 11.46 -0.50 6.06
CA LYS A 66 12.57 -0.03 6.93
C LYS A 66 13.51 0.92 6.19
N SER A 67 13.78 0.66 4.92
CA SER A 67 14.72 1.45 4.11
C SER A 67 14.13 2.79 3.67
N ASN A 68 12.84 2.81 3.33
CA ASN A 68 12.21 3.96 2.67
C ASN A 68 11.28 4.77 3.58
N TRP A 69 10.73 4.15 4.63
CA TRP A 69 9.78 4.76 5.57
C TRP A 69 10.33 4.67 7.00
N LYS A 70 11.46 5.35 7.27
CA LYS A 70 11.90 5.55 8.65
C LYS A 70 10.81 6.29 9.43
N LYS A 71 10.52 5.81 10.64
CA LYS A 71 9.74 6.57 11.63
C LYS A 71 10.51 7.86 11.93
N ASN A 72 9.86 9.01 11.74
CA ASN A 72 10.09 10.14 12.64
C ASN A 72 9.56 9.75 14.02
#